data_AF-A0A8T6T6I4-F1
#
_entry.id   AF-A0A8T6T6I4-F1
#
_cell.length_a   1.000
_cell.length_b   1.000
_cell.length_c   1.000
_cell.angle_alpha   90.00
_cell.angle_beta   90.00
_cell.angle_gamma   90.00
#
_symmetry.space_group_name_H-M   'P 1'
#
loop_
_entity.id
_entity.type
_entity.pdbx_description
1 polymer ?
#
loop_
_entity_poly.entity_id
_entity_poly.type
_entity_poly.pdbx_seq_one_letter_code
_entity_poly.pdbx_strand_id
1 'polypeptide(L)' 'GGIPFDNPTSVAIDMNGDILVSEQDGRRIQKVDTDGRWLATFDASTTKNGTEIWPVDLVGTE' A
#
# COMPACT_ATOMS: atom_id res chain seq x y z
N GLY A 1 17.22 3.82 -9.00
CA GLY A 1 16.11 4.68 -9.43
C GLY A 1 14.95 4.43 -8.50
N GLY A 2 14.31 5.47 -7.98
CA GLY A 2 13.16 5.31 -7.09
C GLY A 2 11.97 4.68 -7.81
N ILE A 3 11.13 3.99 -7.06
CA ILE A 3 9.82 3.53 -7.51
C ILE A 3 8.91 4.75 -7.67
N PRO A 4 8.30 4.97 -8.86
CA PRO A 4 7.34 6.06 -9.03
C PRO A 4 6.04 5.72 -8.31
N PHE A 5 5.46 6.71 -7.62
CA PHE A 5 4.11 6.65 -7.07
C PHE A 5 3.14 7.35 -8.02
N ASP A 6 1.95 6.80 -8.16
CA ASP A 6 0.91 7.29 -9.07
C ASP A 6 -0.36 7.71 -8.29
N ASN A 7 -0.45 9.02 -8.02
CA ASN A 7 -1.48 9.65 -7.19
C ASN A 7 -1.63 8.97 -5.80
N PRO A 8 -0.59 9.07 -4.94
CA PRO A 8 -0.65 8.49 -3.59
C PRO A 8 -1.69 9.21 -2.73
N THR A 9 -2.56 8.47 -2.06
CA THR A 9 -3.67 9.02 -1.29
C THR A 9 -3.55 8.83 0.22
N SER A 10 -2.89 7.77 0.67
CA SER A 10 -2.76 7.43 2.08
C SER A 10 -1.46 6.68 2.36
N VAL A 11 -1.05 6.70 3.63
CA VAL A 11 0.13 6.01 4.15
C VAL A 11 -0.18 5.36 5.49
N ALA A 12 0.37 4.16 5.71
CA ALA A 12 0.32 3.46 6.99
C ALA A 12 1.64 2.76 7.28
N ILE A 13 1.87 2.38 8.54
CA ILE A 13 3.02 1.61 8.98
C ILE A 13 2.53 0.25 9.46
N ASP A 14 3.16 -0.84 9.02
CA ASP A 14 2.83 -2.18 9.52
C ASP A 14 3.60 -2.55 10.80
N MET A 15 3.34 -3.76 11.33
CA MET A 15 3.96 -4.22 12.56
C MET A 15 5.49 -4.42 12.47
N ASN A 16 6.03 -4.52 11.25
CA ASN A 16 7.47 -4.65 11.03
C ASN A 16 8.15 -3.27 10.88
N GLY A 17 7.38 -2.18 10.85
CA GLY A 17 7.88 -0.82 10.62
C GLY A 17 8.00 -0.46 9.14
N ASP A 18 7.46 -1.28 8.24
CA ASP A 18 7.45 -1.01 6.81
C ASP A 18 6.30 -0.05 6.45
N ILE A 19 6.52 0.78 5.43
CA ILE A 19 5.59 1.80 4.99
C ILE A 19 4.71 1.25 3.87
N LEU A 20 3.40 1.36 4.02
CA LEU A 20 2.42 1.06 2.98
C LEU A 20 1.87 2.37 2.39
N VAL A 21 1.86 2.48 1.07
CA VAL A 21 1.37 3.66 0.32
C VAL A 21 0.25 3.21 -0.61
N SER A 22 -0.95 3.79 -0.46
CA SER A 22 -2.06 3.56 -1.38
C SER A 22 -1.98 4.51 -2.56
N GLU A 23 -2.16 3.99 -3.78
CA GLU A 23 -2.12 4.75 -5.03
C GLU A 23 -3.46 4.66 -5.74
N GLN A 24 -4.16 5.80 -5.84
CA GLN A 24 -5.49 5.85 -6.44
C GLN A 24 -5.43 5.62 -7.96
N ASP A 25 -4.50 6.28 -8.65
CA ASP A 25 -4.39 6.18 -10.10
C ASP A 25 -3.62 4.91 -10.50
N GLY A 26 -2.60 4.55 -9.70
CA GLY A 26 -1.87 3.29 -9.85
C GLY A 26 -2.68 2.04 -9.48
N ARG A 27 -3.85 2.19 -8.84
CA ARG A 27 -4.74 1.11 -8.39
C ARG A 27 -4.00 0.00 -7.62
N ARG A 28 -3.06 0.40 -6.77
CA ARG A 28 -2.19 -0.53 -6.06
C ARG A 28 -1.84 0.00 -4.68
N ILE A 29 -1.33 -0.88 -3.84
CA ILE A 29 -0.66 -0.53 -2.60
C ILE A 29 0.79 -0.94 -2.73
N GLN A 30 1.72 -0.02 -2.51
CA GLN A 30 3.15 -0.31 -2.47
C GLN A 30 3.63 -0.39 -1.03
N LYS A 31 4.41 -1.42 -0.72
CA LYS A 31 5.11 -1.59 0.55
C LYS A 31 6.59 -1.30 0.36
N VAL A 32 7.14 -0.44 1.21
CA VAL A 32 8.54 0.00 1.16
C VAL A 32 9.18 -0.03 2.55
N ASP A 33 10.49 -0.24 2.64
CA ASP A 33 11.22 -0.11 3.89
C ASP A 33 11.35 1.37 4.32
N THR A 34 11.90 1.61 5.51
CA THR A 34 12.13 2.97 6.05
C THR A 34 13.16 3.78 5.26
N ASP A 35 13.99 3.13 4.45
CA ASP A 35 14.91 3.78 3.51
C ASP A 35 14.23 4.07 2.15
N GLY A 36 12.94 3.75 1.99
CA GLY A 36 12.17 3.93 0.77
C GLY A 36 12.44 2.88 -0.31
N ARG A 37 13.07 1.75 0.04
CA ARG A 37 13.28 0.63 -0.90
C ARG A 37 11.99 -0.15 -1.05
N TRP A 38 11.66 -0.46 -2.30
CA TRP A 38 10.52 -1.31 -2.62
C TRP A 38 10.66 -2.70 -2.02
N LEU A 39 9.59 -3.18 -1.37
CA LEU A 39 9.49 -4.52 -0.81
C LEU A 39 8.42 -5.36 -1.53
N ALA A 40 7.23 -4.78 -1.77
CA ALA A 40 6.12 -5.48 -2.41
C ALA A 40 5.12 -4.52 -3.06
N THR A 41 4.29 -5.07 -3.96
CA THR A 41 3.13 -4.37 -4.55
C THR A 41 1.92 -5.28 -4.46
N PHE A 42 0.79 -4.70 -4.04
CA PHE A 42 -0.50 -5.37 -3.96
C PHE A 42 -1.46 -4.73 -4.96
N ASP A 43 -2.21 -5.55 -5.70
CA ASP A 43 -3.27 -5.07 -6.59
C ASP A 43 -4.47 -4.60 -5.75
N ALA A 44 -4.85 -3.33 -5.89
CA ALA A 44 -6.00 -2.73 -5.21
C ALA A 44 -7.15 -2.45 -6.18
N SER A 45 -7.10 -3.01 -7.40
CA SER A 45 -8.17 -2.85 -8.40
C SER A 45 -9.46 -3.60 -8.04
N THR A 46 -9.41 -4.55 -7.10
CA THR A 46 -10.56 -5.34 -6.63
C THR A 46 -11.29 -4.74 -5.44
N THR A 47 -10.87 -3.57 -4.95
CA THR A 47 -11.51 -2.86 -3.83
C THR A 47 -12.90 -2.37 -4.23
N LYS A 48 -13.90 -3.24 -4.00
CA LYS A 48 -15.32 -3.04 -4.32
C LYS A 48 -15.92 -1.97 -3.40
N ASN A 49 -16.55 -0.95 -4.00
CA ASN A 49 -17.54 -0.07 -3.37
C ASN A 49 -17.08 0.78 -2.17
N GLY A 50 -15.98 1.52 -2.29
CA GLY A 50 -15.73 2.67 -1.39
C GLY A 50 -15.33 2.34 0.05
N THR A 51 -15.12 1.06 0.39
CA THR A 51 -14.40 0.68 1.59
C THR A 51 -12.91 0.77 1.27
N GLU A 52 -12.23 1.82 1.73
CA GLU A 52 -10.77 1.84 1.78
C GLU A 52 -10.32 0.58 2.53
N ILE A 53 -9.71 -0.36 1.81
CA ILE A 53 -8.97 -1.44 2.46
C ILE A 53 -7.73 -0.77 3.00
N TRP A 54 -7.85 -0.31 4.25
CA TRP A 54 -6.67 0.04 5.01
C TRP A 54 -5.79 -1.21 5.07
N PRO A 55 -4.47 -1.07 5.01
CA PRO A 55 -3.57 -2.22 5.08
C PRO A 55 -3.68 -3.01 6.40
N VAL A 56 -4.46 -2.54 7.39
CA VAL A 56 -4.87 -3.35 8.55
C VAL A 56 -5.77 -4.54 8.17
N ASP A 57 -6.57 -4.47 7.10
CA ASP A 57 -7.42 -5.58 6.65
C ASP A 57 -6.67 -6.60 5.77
N LEU A 58 -5.50 -6.24 5.24
CA LEU A 58 -4.61 -7.16 4.53
C LEU A 58 -3.71 -7.96 5.49
N VAL A 59 -3.59 -7.51 6.74
CA VAL A 59 -2.81 -8.16 7.80
C VAL A 59 -3.76 -8.65 8.90
N GLY A 60 -4.58 -9.66 8.58
CA GLY A 60 -5.20 -10.51 9.60
C GLY A 60 -6.61 -11.00 9.32
N THR A 61 -6.74 -12.06 8.54
CA THR A 61 -7.71 -13.12 8.82
C THR A 61 -7.06 -14.48 8.54
N GLU A 62 -6.53 -15.08 9.62
CA GLU A 62 -5.97 -16.46 9.76
C GLU A 62 -4.81 -16.90 8.85
#